data_AF-A0A846MQ42-F1
#
_entry.id   AF-A0A846MQ42-F1
#
_cell.length_a   1.000
_cell.length_b   1.000
_cell.length_c   1.000
_cell.angle_alpha   90.00
_cell.angle_beta   90.00
_cell.angle_gamma   90.00
#
_symmetry.space_group_name_H-M   'P 1'
#
loop_
_entity.id
_entity.type
_entity.pdbx_description
1 polymer ?
#
loop_
_entity_poly.entity_id
_entity_poly.type
_entity_poly.pdbx_seq_one_letter_code
_entity_poly.pdbx_strand_id
1 'polypeptide(L)'
;MNQQLVFVALYETTLSLLFGLLTLYWALKIVDKLILKQDSLRSIQEGNLALAIFKGALVLSIFLMTQNSIEPSVQALKVMVLSSNKLKAGMLLIAFAYFIVFYLVSLVGSLLLILISLNVYVTATKDIEELQEIKNKNVAVSVLLSFVIVGITIFIRPAFDNLITSFVDFSGLTRYEQPESNRTAPTPRIRP
;
A
#
# COMPACT_ATOMS: atom_id res chain seq x y z
N MET A 1 -30.89 6.70 -4.69
CA MET A 1 -29.41 6.66 -4.72
C MET A 1 -28.88 7.17 -3.39
N ASN A 2 -28.00 6.44 -2.71
CA ASN A 2 -27.45 6.89 -1.43
C ASN A 2 -26.34 7.93 -1.68
N GLN A 3 -26.68 9.22 -1.54
CA GLN A 3 -25.76 10.34 -1.81
C GLN A 3 -24.47 10.27 -0.98
N GLN A 4 -24.54 9.74 0.24
CA GLN A 4 -23.38 9.59 1.12
C GLN A 4 -22.37 8.57 0.59
N LEU A 5 -22.86 7.43 0.11
CA LEU A 5 -21.99 6.39 -0.47
C LEU A 5 -21.35 6.85 -1.77
N VAL A 6 -22.08 7.59 -2.60
CA VAL A 6 -21.53 8.19 -3.83
C VAL A 6 -20.39 9.15 -3.50
N PHE A 7 -20.55 9.96 -2.45
CA PHE A 7 -19.51 10.90 -2.00
C PHE A 7 -18.24 10.19 -1.52
N VAL A 8 -18.38 9.13 -0.72
CA VAL A 8 -17.24 8.32 -0.25
C VAL A 8 -16.50 7.65 -1.42
N ALA A 9 -17.24 7.10 -2.39
CA ALA A 9 -16.64 6.49 -3.58
C ALA A 9 -15.91 7.51 -4.47
N LEU A 10 -16.44 8.74 -4.58
CA LEU A 10 -15.77 9.82 -5.31
C LEU A 10 -14.46 10.23 -4.62
N TYR A 11 -14.46 10.30 -3.29
CA TYR A 11 -13.26 10.54 -2.49
C TYR A 11 -12.20 9.46 -2.73
N GLU A 12 -12.58 8.18 -2.62
CA GLU A 12 -11.69 7.04 -2.84
C GLU A 12 -11.08 7.03 -4.25
N THR A 13 -11.91 7.25 -5.27
CA THR A 13 -11.48 7.28 -6.68
C THR A 13 -10.51 8.43 -6.93
N THR A 14 -10.82 9.62 -6.41
CA THR A 14 -9.95 10.80 -6.54
C THR A 14 -8.60 10.55 -5.88
N LEU A 15 -8.61 9.99 -4.68
CA LEU A 15 -7.39 9.68 -3.93
C LEU A 15 -6.52 8.64 -4.65
N SER A 16 -7.15 7.57 -5.15
CA SER A 16 -6.49 6.50 -5.91
C SER A 16 -5.82 7.02 -7.17
N LEU A 17 -6.51 7.88 -7.93
CA LEU A 17 -5.95 8.46 -9.16
C LEU A 17 -4.76 9.38 -8.85
N LEU A 18 -4.92 10.33 -7.93
CA LEU A 18 -3.88 11.30 -7.60
C LEU A 18 -2.64 10.62 -7.00
N PHE A 19 -2.85 9.76 -6.00
CA PHE A 19 -1.73 9.11 -5.32
C PHE A 19 -1.17 7.93 -6.09
N GLY A 20 -1.93 7.29 -6.98
CA GLY A 20 -1.39 6.34 -7.94
C GLY A 20 -0.35 7.00 -8.85
N LEU A 21 -0.68 8.16 -9.44
CA LEU A 21 0.25 8.93 -10.28
C LEU A 21 1.44 9.49 -9.47
N LEU A 22 1.19 9.98 -8.27
CA LEU A 22 2.26 10.47 -7.38
C LEU A 22 3.22 9.33 -6.99
N THR A 23 2.68 8.15 -6.69
CA THR A 23 3.47 6.95 -6.37
C THR A 23 4.32 6.52 -7.55
N LEU A 24 3.80 6.60 -8.79
CA LEU A 24 4.60 6.33 -9.98
C LEU A 24 5.85 7.20 -10.02
N TYR A 25 5.68 8.51 -9.88
CA TYR A 25 6.79 9.47 -9.91
C TYR A 25 7.83 9.18 -8.82
N TRP A 26 7.38 8.99 -7.57
CA TRP A 26 8.28 8.72 -6.45
C TRP A 26 8.94 7.36 -6.56
N ALA A 27 8.22 6.30 -6.91
CA ALA A 27 8.76 4.96 -7.07
C ALA A 27 9.92 4.95 -8.08
N LEU A 28 9.74 5.60 -9.24
CA LEU A 28 10.81 5.70 -10.25
C LEU A 28 12.07 6.36 -9.68
N LYS A 29 11.93 7.47 -8.96
CA LYS A 29 13.08 8.19 -8.37
C LYS A 29 13.73 7.46 -7.20
N ILE A 30 12.92 6.87 -6.33
CA ILE A 30 13.40 6.16 -5.15
C ILE A 30 14.15 4.89 -5.57
N VAL A 31 13.63 4.14 -6.54
CA VAL A 31 14.30 2.95 -7.07
C VAL A 31 15.67 3.30 -7.66
N ASP A 32 15.76 4.37 -8.46
CA ASP A 32 17.04 4.82 -9.05
C ASP A 32 18.04 5.23 -7.98
N LYS A 33 17.59 5.97 -6.96
CA LYS A 33 18.47 6.54 -5.93
C LYS A 33 18.91 5.52 -4.88
N LEU A 34 17.97 4.72 -4.37
CA LEU A 34 18.23 3.83 -3.22
C LEU A 34 18.70 2.44 -3.66
N ILE A 35 18.13 1.89 -4.74
CA ILE A 35 18.34 0.49 -5.12
C ILE A 35 19.38 0.41 -6.24
N LEU A 36 19.13 1.06 -7.38
CA LEU A 36 19.98 0.92 -8.57
C LEU A 36 21.26 1.77 -8.51
N LYS A 37 21.21 2.88 -7.74
CA LYS A 37 22.27 3.88 -7.58
C LYS A 37 22.79 4.42 -8.92
N GLN A 38 21.91 4.57 -9.91
CA GLN A 38 22.22 5.09 -11.24
C GLN A 38 20.97 5.65 -11.91
N ASP A 39 21.16 6.50 -12.94
CA ASP A 39 20.07 6.91 -13.82
C ASP A 39 19.70 5.78 -14.78
N SER A 40 18.67 5.03 -14.41
CA SER A 40 18.24 3.87 -15.19
C SER A 40 17.47 4.25 -16.45
N LEU A 41 16.83 5.43 -16.52
CA LEU A 41 16.02 5.81 -17.68
C LEU A 41 16.92 5.99 -18.91
N ARG A 42 18.09 6.60 -18.72
CA ARG A 42 19.09 6.72 -19.77
C ARG A 42 19.55 5.35 -20.27
N SER A 43 19.91 4.43 -19.37
CA SER A 43 20.34 3.08 -19.77
C SER A 43 19.24 2.28 -20.46
N ILE A 44 17.97 2.50 -20.09
CA ILE A 44 16.81 1.89 -20.76
C ILE A 44 16.64 2.46 -22.17
N GLN A 45 16.80 3.78 -22.36
CA GLN A 45 16.81 4.42 -23.68
C GLN A 45 17.95 3.90 -24.58
N GLU A 46 19.10 3.58 -24.00
CA GLU A 46 20.25 2.95 -24.66
C GLU A 46 20.07 1.42 -24.91
N GLY A 47 18.85 0.91 -24.69
CA GLY A 47 18.45 -0.46 -25.01
C GLY A 47 18.77 -1.52 -23.94
N ASN A 48 18.99 -1.13 -22.68
CA ASN A 48 19.13 -2.10 -21.60
C ASN A 48 17.75 -2.63 -21.16
N LEU A 49 17.29 -3.69 -21.84
CA LEU A 49 16.04 -4.38 -21.53
C LEU A 49 16.03 -5.02 -20.13
N ALA A 50 17.17 -5.56 -19.68
CA ALA A 50 17.30 -6.14 -18.35
C ALA A 50 16.97 -5.11 -17.26
N LEU A 51 17.55 -3.91 -17.37
CA LEU A 51 17.27 -2.85 -16.41
C LEU A 51 15.80 -2.39 -16.44
N ALA A 52 15.17 -2.36 -17.61
CA ALA A 52 13.75 -2.02 -17.74
C ALA A 52 12.84 -3.02 -17.01
N ILE A 53 13.06 -4.33 -17.22
CA ILE A 53 12.29 -5.40 -16.58
C ILE A 53 12.47 -5.31 -15.07
N PHE A 54 13.72 -5.24 -14.60
CA PHE A 54 14.02 -5.18 -13.18
C PHE A 54 13.42 -3.94 -12.50
N LYS A 55 13.64 -2.75 -13.05
CA LYS A 55 13.04 -1.51 -12.51
C LYS A 55 11.52 -1.56 -12.53
N GLY A 56 10.91 -2.08 -13.59
CA GLY A 56 9.46 -2.26 -13.69
C GLY A 56 8.92 -3.15 -12.57
N ALA A 57 9.59 -4.25 -12.26
CA ALA A 57 9.21 -5.15 -11.18
C ALA A 57 9.35 -4.52 -9.78
N LEU A 58 10.39 -3.72 -9.56
CA LEU A 58 10.55 -2.96 -8.30
C LEU A 58 9.42 -1.93 -8.13
N VAL A 59 9.12 -1.17 -9.18
CA VAL A 59 8.01 -0.19 -9.17
C VAL A 59 6.68 -0.90 -8.94
N LEU A 60 6.42 -2.01 -9.64
CA LEU A 60 5.21 -2.82 -9.44
C LEU A 60 5.08 -3.30 -8.00
N SER A 61 6.18 -3.73 -7.37
CA SER A 61 6.19 -4.19 -5.98
C SER A 61 5.80 -3.06 -5.02
N ILE A 62 6.28 -1.83 -5.27
CA ILE A 62 5.87 -0.64 -4.51
C ILE A 62 4.37 -0.37 -4.69
N PHE A 63 3.83 -0.46 -5.91
CA PHE A 63 2.39 -0.30 -6.15
C PHE A 63 1.56 -1.36 -5.41
N LEU A 64 1.97 -2.61 -5.45
CA LEU A 64 1.26 -3.71 -4.79
C LEU A 64 1.18 -3.52 -3.27
N MET A 65 2.23 -3.00 -2.64
CA MET A 65 2.26 -2.71 -1.21
C MET A 65 1.45 -1.46 -0.84
N THR A 66 1.50 -0.42 -1.67
CA THR A 66 0.88 0.88 -1.37
C THR A 66 -0.61 0.92 -1.65
N GLN A 67 -1.15 0.04 -2.49
CA GLN A 67 -2.57 0.09 -2.90
C GLN A 67 -3.57 0.03 -1.73
N ASN A 68 -3.26 -0.68 -0.64
CA ASN A 68 -4.17 -0.83 0.50
C ASN A 68 -4.10 0.32 1.51
N SER A 69 -3.22 1.30 1.30
CA SER A 69 -3.12 2.47 2.19
C SER A 69 -4.36 3.38 2.14
N ILE A 70 -5.17 3.26 1.09
CA ILE A 70 -6.41 4.03 0.88
C ILE A 70 -7.53 3.52 1.78
N GLU A 71 -7.54 2.21 2.09
CA GLU A 71 -8.66 1.57 2.76
C GLU A 71 -8.94 2.13 4.17
N PRO A 72 -7.95 2.30 5.07
CA PRO A 72 -8.20 2.91 6.38
C PRO A 72 -8.85 4.30 6.29
N SER A 73 -8.47 5.08 5.29
CA SER A 73 -9.01 6.42 5.05
C SER A 73 -10.46 6.39 4.62
N VAL A 74 -10.79 5.52 3.66
CA VAL A 74 -12.15 5.34 3.16
C VAL A 74 -13.06 4.79 4.26
N GLN A 75 -12.60 3.82 5.04
CA GLN A 75 -13.35 3.28 6.16
C GLN A 75 -13.62 4.33 7.24
N ALA A 76 -12.61 5.12 7.61
CA ALA A 76 -12.77 6.23 8.56
C ALA A 76 -13.80 7.25 8.06
N LEU A 77 -13.73 7.65 6.78
CA LEU A 77 -14.70 8.59 6.19
C LEU A 77 -16.11 8.01 6.16
N LYS A 78 -16.26 6.75 5.72
CA LYS A 78 -17.55 6.06 5.64
C LYS A 78 -18.26 6.07 6.98
N VAL A 79 -17.54 5.80 8.06
CA VAL A 79 -18.11 5.78 9.41
C VAL A 79 -18.52 7.18 9.84
N MET A 80 -17.64 8.17 9.71
CA MET A 80 -17.96 9.55 10.11
C MET A 80 -19.19 10.10 9.39
N VAL A 81 -19.34 9.77 8.10
CA VAL A 81 -20.47 10.19 7.26
C VAL A 81 -21.76 9.43 7.59
N LEU A 82 -21.70 8.13 7.88
CA LEU A 82 -22.88 7.34 8.25
C LEU A 82 -23.38 7.68 9.66
N SER A 83 -22.47 7.98 10.59
CA SER A 83 -22.82 8.37 11.97
C SER A 83 -23.31 9.81 12.08
N SER A 84 -22.95 10.68 11.14
CA SER A 84 -23.33 12.09 11.14
C SER A 84 -24.35 12.38 10.04
N ASN A 85 -25.56 12.83 10.41
CA ASN A 85 -26.60 13.18 9.43
C ASN A 85 -26.24 14.40 8.53
N LYS A 86 -25.03 14.95 8.64
CA LYS A 86 -24.49 16.08 7.86
C LYS A 86 -23.00 15.89 7.59
N LEU A 87 -22.56 16.22 6.36
CA LEU A 87 -21.15 16.29 5.99
C LEU A 87 -20.49 17.52 6.61
N LYS A 88 -19.36 17.33 7.29
CA LYS A 88 -18.51 18.42 7.79
C LYS A 88 -17.14 18.35 7.11
N ALA A 89 -16.61 19.50 6.70
CA ALA A 89 -15.29 19.59 6.05
C ALA A 89 -14.15 18.97 6.89
N GLY A 90 -14.25 19.03 8.23
CA GLY A 90 -13.28 18.40 9.13
C GLY A 90 -13.18 16.87 8.99
N MET A 91 -14.23 16.18 8.53
CA MET A 91 -14.21 14.73 8.33
C MET A 91 -13.26 14.33 7.20
N LEU A 92 -13.22 15.11 6.12
CA LEU A 92 -12.31 14.87 5.01
C LEU A 92 -10.85 15.04 5.43
N LEU A 93 -10.56 16.05 6.26
CA LEU A 93 -9.21 16.30 6.75
C LEU A 93 -8.72 15.13 7.62
N ILE A 94 -9.57 14.63 8.52
CA ILE A 94 -9.25 13.47 9.35
C ILE A 94 -9.03 12.21 8.49
N ALA A 95 -9.93 11.94 7.55
CA ALA A 95 -9.79 10.80 6.64
C ALA A 95 -8.49 10.90 5.82
N PHE A 96 -8.17 12.08 5.31
CA PHE A 96 -6.94 12.32 4.55
C PHE A 96 -5.69 12.16 5.41
N ALA A 97 -5.74 12.58 6.69
CA ALA A 97 -4.63 12.36 7.62
C ALA A 97 -4.35 10.85 7.84
N TYR A 98 -5.41 10.04 8.00
CA TYR A 98 -5.27 8.58 8.04
C TYR A 98 -4.60 8.04 6.78
N PHE A 99 -5.04 8.48 5.61
CA PHE A 99 -4.44 8.09 4.34
C PHE A 99 -2.94 8.38 4.31
N ILE A 100 -2.50 9.60 4.65
CA ILE A 100 -1.09 9.98 4.59
C ILE A 100 -0.23 9.10 5.52
N VAL A 101 -0.69 8.82 6.73
CA VAL A 101 0.03 7.96 7.67
C VAL A 101 0.22 6.56 7.09
N PHE A 102 -0.87 5.93 6.65
CA PHE A 102 -0.80 4.57 6.11
C PHE A 102 -0.07 4.49 4.78
N TYR A 103 -0.19 5.50 3.94
CA TYR A 103 0.54 5.60 2.69
C TYR A 103 2.05 5.63 2.93
N LEU A 104 2.51 6.46 3.87
CA LEU A 104 3.93 6.55 4.21
C LEU A 104 4.44 5.25 4.83
N VAL A 105 3.66 4.61 5.71
CA VAL A 105 4.02 3.30 6.29
C VAL A 105 4.11 2.23 5.20
N SER A 106 3.14 2.14 4.30
CA SER A 106 3.18 1.21 3.17
C SER A 106 4.35 1.47 2.22
N LEU A 107 4.64 2.74 1.93
CA LEU A 107 5.75 3.11 1.08
C LEU A 107 7.09 2.69 1.70
N VAL A 108 7.33 3.03 2.98
CA VAL A 108 8.55 2.61 3.69
C VAL A 108 8.62 1.08 3.81
N GLY A 109 7.51 0.42 4.15
CA GLY A 109 7.42 -1.03 4.22
C GLY A 109 7.78 -1.71 2.90
N SER A 110 7.32 -1.15 1.77
CA SER A 110 7.67 -1.66 0.44
C SER A 110 9.17 -1.59 0.14
N LEU A 111 9.83 -0.49 0.53
CA LEU A 111 11.27 -0.32 0.32
C LEU A 111 12.07 -1.28 1.18
N LEU A 112 11.70 -1.41 2.45
CA LEU A 112 12.33 -2.37 3.36
C LEU A 112 12.17 -3.80 2.84
N LEU A 113 10.97 -4.16 2.39
CA LEU A 113 10.71 -5.47 1.82
C LEU A 113 11.58 -5.77 0.61
N ILE A 114 11.69 -4.83 -0.32
CA ILE A 114 12.54 -4.97 -1.50
C ILE A 114 14.01 -5.13 -1.11
N LEU A 115 14.51 -4.30 -0.19
CA LEU A 115 15.91 -4.37 0.27
C LEU A 115 16.23 -5.70 0.97
N ILE A 116 15.33 -6.18 1.83
CA ILE A 116 15.45 -7.47 2.50
C ILE A 116 15.42 -8.60 1.46
N SER A 117 14.47 -8.55 0.52
CA SER A 117 14.33 -9.57 -0.53
C SER A 117 15.59 -9.66 -1.39
N LEU A 118 16.15 -8.52 -1.77
CA LEU A 118 17.42 -8.45 -2.49
C LEU A 118 18.57 -9.04 -1.68
N ASN A 119 18.70 -8.64 -0.41
CA ASN A 119 19.77 -9.13 0.46
C ASN A 119 19.71 -10.65 0.66
N VAL A 120 18.51 -11.18 0.91
CA VAL A 120 18.29 -12.62 1.06
C VAL A 120 18.61 -13.36 -0.23
N TYR A 121 18.16 -12.84 -1.39
CA TYR A 121 18.45 -13.45 -2.68
C TYR A 121 19.95 -13.53 -2.95
N VAL A 122 20.66 -12.39 -2.89
CA VAL A 122 22.12 -12.31 -3.09
C VAL A 122 22.87 -13.25 -2.14
N THR A 123 22.42 -13.36 -0.88
CA THR A 123 23.02 -14.27 0.10
C THR A 123 22.80 -15.74 -0.26
N ALA A 124 21.71 -16.08 -0.96
CA ALA A 124 21.41 -17.42 -1.41
C ALA A 124 22.13 -17.80 -2.72
N THR A 125 22.45 -16.82 -3.58
CA THR A 125 23.00 -17.00 -4.93
C THR A 125 24.45 -16.57 -5.09
N LYS A 126 25.21 -16.48 -3.99
CA LYS A 126 26.59 -15.94 -3.75
C LYS A 126 27.62 -15.93 -4.91
N ASP A 127 27.43 -16.68 -5.97
CA ASP A 127 28.31 -16.83 -7.12
C ASP A 127 28.03 -15.81 -8.25
N ILE A 128 26.97 -15.00 -8.16
CA ILE A 128 26.58 -14.04 -9.21
C ILE A 128 26.43 -12.63 -8.62
N GLU A 129 26.98 -11.61 -9.29
CA GLU A 129 26.75 -10.21 -8.96
C GLU A 129 25.52 -9.66 -9.72
N GLU A 130 24.31 -9.86 -9.19
CA GLU A 130 23.06 -9.69 -9.94
C GLU A 130 22.86 -8.25 -10.45
N LEU A 131 23.12 -7.26 -9.60
CA LEU A 131 22.98 -5.86 -10.01
C LEU A 131 24.00 -5.48 -11.09
N GLN A 132 25.18 -6.09 -11.11
CA GLN A 132 26.17 -5.85 -12.17
C GLN A 132 25.77 -6.55 -13.46
N GLU A 133 25.28 -7.79 -13.39
CA GLU A 133 24.76 -8.54 -14.53
C GLU A 133 23.60 -7.80 -15.22
N ILE A 134 22.68 -7.22 -14.45
CA ILE A 134 21.57 -6.41 -14.99
C ILE A 134 22.10 -5.14 -15.68
N LYS A 135 23.13 -4.49 -15.13
CA LYS A 135 23.80 -3.36 -15.78
C LYS A 135 24.48 -3.78 -17.08
N ASN A 136 25.00 -5.00 -17.14
CA ASN A 136 25.59 -5.64 -18.31
C ASN A 136 24.56 -6.24 -19.29
N LYS A 137 23.29 -5.81 -19.19
CA LYS A 137 22.18 -6.22 -20.09
C LYS A 137 21.80 -7.72 -19.99
N ASN A 138 22.13 -8.41 -18.89
CA ASN A 138 21.72 -9.79 -18.68
C ASN A 138 20.22 -9.90 -18.34
N VAL A 139 19.41 -10.21 -19.36
CA VAL A 139 17.95 -10.30 -19.24
C VAL A 139 17.53 -11.48 -18.36
N ALA A 140 18.25 -12.60 -18.41
CA ALA A 140 17.89 -13.80 -17.65
C ALA A 140 17.96 -13.54 -16.14
N VAL A 141 19.06 -12.92 -15.68
CA VAL A 141 19.23 -12.52 -14.26
C VAL A 141 18.16 -11.53 -13.85
N SER A 142 17.88 -10.52 -14.70
CA SER A 142 16.81 -9.55 -14.43
C SER A 142 15.46 -10.22 -14.24
N VAL A 143 15.05 -11.08 -15.17
CA VAL A 143 13.72 -11.72 -15.14
C VAL A 143 13.57 -12.58 -13.91
N LEU A 144 14.58 -13.40 -13.60
CA LEU A 144 14.56 -14.28 -12.43
C LEU A 144 14.44 -13.47 -11.14
N LEU A 145 15.31 -12.47 -10.95
CA LEU A 145 15.29 -11.63 -9.75
C LEU A 145 13.99 -10.84 -9.63
N SER A 146 13.46 -10.33 -10.75
CA SER A 146 12.18 -9.61 -10.79
C SER A 146 11.02 -10.47 -10.31
N PHE A 147 10.92 -11.71 -10.79
CA PHE A 147 9.86 -12.62 -10.38
C PHE A 147 9.97 -12.99 -8.91
N VAL A 148 11.18 -13.16 -8.38
CA VAL A 148 11.36 -13.44 -6.96
C VAL A 148 10.88 -12.26 -6.10
N ILE A 149 11.27 -11.04 -6.43
CA ILE A 149 10.86 -9.86 -5.65
C ILE A 149 9.34 -9.64 -5.71
N VAL A 150 8.74 -9.75 -6.90
CA VAL A 150 7.29 -9.63 -7.06
C VAL A 150 6.56 -10.76 -6.33
N GLY A 151 7.06 -12.00 -6.43
CA GLY A 151 6.50 -13.16 -5.74
C GLY A 151 6.50 -13.00 -4.23
N ILE A 152 7.63 -12.57 -3.65
CA ILE A 152 7.74 -12.28 -2.22
C ILE A 152 6.79 -11.13 -1.83
N THR A 153 6.67 -10.10 -2.67
CA THR A 153 5.76 -8.98 -2.42
C THR A 153 4.31 -9.43 -2.35
N ILE A 154 3.87 -10.24 -3.31
CA ILE A 154 2.51 -10.82 -3.31
C ILE A 154 2.30 -11.70 -2.07
N PHE A 155 3.31 -12.49 -1.70
CA PHE A 155 3.24 -13.38 -0.55
C PHE A 155 3.11 -12.63 0.80
N ILE A 156 3.87 -11.55 0.99
CA ILE A 156 3.89 -10.79 2.25
C ILE A 156 2.73 -9.81 2.36
N ARG A 157 2.19 -9.33 1.23
CA ARG A 157 1.14 -8.31 1.20
C ARG A 157 -0.02 -8.54 2.17
N PRO A 158 -0.68 -9.72 2.20
CA PRO A 158 -1.82 -9.92 3.09
C PRO A 158 -1.44 -9.79 4.57
N ALA A 159 -0.26 -10.27 4.96
CA ALA A 159 0.22 -10.15 6.33
C ALA A 159 0.54 -8.70 6.70
N PHE A 160 1.11 -7.94 5.76
CA PHE A 160 1.38 -6.52 5.94
C PHE A 160 0.10 -5.68 6.03
N ASP A 161 -0.93 -6.01 5.25
CA ASP A 161 -2.24 -5.35 5.32
C ASP A 161 -2.93 -5.58 6.67
N ASN A 162 -2.87 -6.81 7.18
CA ASN A 162 -3.39 -7.15 8.51
C ASN A 162 -2.64 -6.38 9.62
N LEU A 163 -1.32 -6.23 9.48
CA LEU A 163 -0.52 -5.44 10.41
C LEU A 163 -0.97 -3.97 10.38
N ILE A 164 -1.12 -3.37 9.20
CA ILE A 164 -1.57 -1.99 9.04
C ILE A 164 -2.95 -1.76 9.65
N THR A 165 -3.90 -2.64 9.35
CA THR A 165 -5.28 -2.53 9.83
C THR A 165 -5.39 -2.72 11.34
N SER A 166 -4.49 -3.49 11.97
CA SER A 166 -4.44 -3.65 13.43
C SER A 166 -4.13 -2.36 14.20
N PHE A 167 -3.49 -1.37 13.55
CA PHE A 167 -3.24 -0.06 14.16
C PHE A 167 -4.46 0.86 14.12
N VAL A 168 -5.52 0.47 13.41
CA VAL A 168 -6.79 1.21 13.38
C VAL A 168 -7.79 0.50 14.30
N ASP A 169 -8.25 1.21 15.32
CA ASP A 169 -9.33 0.71 16.18
C ASP A 169 -10.68 0.83 15.45
N PHE A 170 -11.04 -0.23 14.73
CA PHE A 170 -12.34 -0.35 14.08
C PHE A 170 -13.48 -0.76 15.03
N SER A 171 -13.24 -0.91 16.34
CA SER A 171 -14.30 -1.27 17.31
C SER A 171 -15.43 -0.24 17.37
N GLY A 172 -15.16 1.00 16.95
CA GLY A 172 -16.17 2.03 16.74
C GLY A 172 -17.10 1.76 15.55
N LEU A 173 -16.69 0.93 14.56
CA LEU A 173 -17.42 0.71 13.30
C LEU A 173 -18.43 -0.43 13.42
N THR A 174 -18.06 -1.52 14.07
CA THR A 174 -18.93 -2.69 14.31
C THR A 174 -20.13 -2.36 15.20
N ARG A 175 -20.04 -1.29 16.00
CA ARG A 175 -21.16 -0.75 16.79
C ARG A 175 -22.27 -0.11 15.95
N TYR A 176 -22.00 0.34 14.73
CA TYR A 176 -23.00 0.93 13.83
C TYR A 176 -23.70 -0.12 12.96
N GLU A 177 -23.10 -1.29 12.74
CA GLU A 177 -23.72 -2.40 12.00
C GLU A 177 -24.64 -3.26 12.87
N GLN A 178 -24.54 -3.20 14.21
CA GLN A 178 -25.52 -3.83 15.09
C GLN A 178 -26.71 -2.89 15.33
N PRO A 179 -27.93 -3.24 14.87
CA PRO A 179 -29.11 -2.49 15.24
C PRO A 179 -29.29 -2.51 16.77
N GLU A 180 -29.68 -1.38 17.35
CA GLU A 180 -29.92 -1.19 18.79
C GLU A 180 -30.90 -2.20 19.41
N SER A 181 -31.60 -3.02 18.62
CA SER A 181 -32.57 -4.00 19.09
C SER A 181 -31.98 -5.19 19.85
N ASN A 182 -30.65 -5.36 19.86
CA ASN A 182 -29.99 -6.45 20.62
C ASN A 182 -29.48 -6.02 22.00
N ARG A 183 -29.80 -4.81 22.46
CA ARG A 183 -29.63 -4.43 23.87
C ARG A 183 -30.71 -5.12 24.69
N THR A 184 -30.42 -6.34 25.15
CA THR A 184 -31.24 -6.99 26.18
C THR A 184 -31.35 -6.04 27.39
N ALA A 185 -32.59 -5.71 27.75
CA ALA A 185 -32.90 -4.83 28.87
C ALA A 185 -32.23 -5.32 30.17
N PRO A 186 -31.76 -4.43 31.05
CA PRO A 186 -31.24 -4.84 32.35
C PRO A 186 -32.36 -5.53 33.13
N THR A 187 -32.12 -6.77 33.54
CA THR A 187 -33.00 -7.55 34.40
C THR A 187 -33.27 -6.76 35.68
N PRO A 188 -34.53 -6.63 36.16
CA PRO A 188 -34.79 -5.91 37.39
C PRO A 188 -34.09 -6.62 38.54
N ARG A 189 -33.22 -5.91 39.28
CA ARG A 189 -32.73 -6.40 40.56
C ARG A 189 -33.91 -6.53 41.52
N ILE A 190 -34.36 -7.75 41.75
CA ILE A 190 -35.18 -8.09 42.91
C ILE A 190 -34.28 -7.86 44.12
N ARG A 191 -34.60 -6.85 44.95
CA ARG A 191 -33.97 -6.70 46.27
C ARG A 191 -34.67 -7.65 47.24
N PRO A 192 -33.92 -8.22 48.21
CA PRO A 192 -34.46 -9.15 49.20
C PRO A 192 -35.47 -8.47 50.13
#